data_AF-A0A5M4DCF1-F1
#
_entry.id   AF-A0A5M4DCF1-F1
#
_cell.length_a   1.000
_cell.length_b   1.000
_cell.length_c   1.000
_cell.angle_alpha   90.00
_cell.angle_beta   90.00
_cell.angle_gamma   90.00
#
_symmetry.space_group_name_H-M   'P 1'
#
loop_
_entity.id
_entity.type
_entity.pdbx_description
1 polymer ?
#
loop_
_entity_poly.entity_id
_entity_poly.type
_entity_poly.pdbx_seq_one_letter_code
_entity_poly.pdbx_strand_id
1 'polypeptide(L)'
;MAGGSDTTTLAYDYESRIAQITYPNQSTNTFAYNGLDTRVSKVDSTGTRTYLRDGAYVTDPVLTDGAATYTPGISERRSGITKFYHPDRLGTTERLTDTSQNTTDTRQYDAFGLLTNSSGSTPTPFGFAGAWGYQEDPDSGLKLLGHRYYDPSTGRFLARDSAEDGRNWYSYFENNPLKWADPEGLSEKGDAAARRADEGMSKSPITPNMGE
;
A
#
# COMPACT_ATOMS: atom_id res chain seq x y z
N MET A 1 -6.96 14.13 36.41
CA MET A 1 -7.34 15.21 35.46
C MET A 1 -6.94 14.74 34.07
N ALA A 2 -7.90 14.29 33.26
CA ALA A 2 -7.69 13.88 31.87
C ALA A 2 -7.59 15.12 30.98
N GLY A 3 -6.64 15.17 30.03
CA GLY A 3 -6.49 16.32 29.14
C GLY A 3 -5.50 16.12 27.98
N GLY A 4 -6.02 15.63 26.84
CA GLY A 4 -5.62 15.93 25.44
C GLY A 4 -4.44 15.14 24.84
N SER A 5 -4.53 14.40 23.74
CA SER A 5 -5.63 13.94 22.87
C SER A 5 -5.14 12.73 22.07
N ASP A 6 -5.81 11.58 22.15
CA ASP A 6 -5.59 10.43 21.25
C ASP A 6 -6.23 10.66 19.87
N THR A 7 -6.11 11.88 19.34
CA THR A 7 -6.81 12.30 18.12
C THR A 7 -5.84 12.34 16.95
N THR A 8 -6.12 11.54 15.93
CA THR A 8 -5.54 11.71 14.60
C THR A 8 -6.42 12.68 13.80
N THR A 9 -5.86 13.78 13.31
CA THR A 9 -6.57 14.77 12.48
C THR A 9 -6.16 14.63 11.01
N LEU A 10 -7.14 14.63 10.12
CA LEU A 10 -6.94 14.50 8.67
C LEU A 10 -7.29 15.82 7.99
N ALA A 11 -6.35 16.37 7.21
CA ALA A 11 -6.61 17.53 6.37
C ALA A 11 -6.68 17.09 4.90
N TYR A 12 -7.75 17.52 4.22
CA TYR A 12 -8.02 17.18 2.83
C TYR A 12 -7.70 18.36 1.91
N ASP A 13 -7.26 18.07 0.69
CA ASP A 13 -7.15 19.06 -0.38
C ASP A 13 -8.49 19.26 -1.11
N TYR A 14 -8.49 20.11 -2.14
CA TYR A 14 -9.69 20.43 -2.91
C TYR A 14 -10.22 19.25 -3.75
N GLU A 15 -9.42 18.20 -3.92
CA GLU A 15 -9.79 16.96 -4.64
C GLU A 15 -10.21 15.85 -3.66
N SER A 16 -10.45 16.20 -2.39
CA SER A 16 -10.84 15.27 -1.32
C SER A 16 -9.80 14.18 -1.05
N ARG A 17 -8.52 14.44 -1.31
CA ARG A 17 -7.40 13.56 -0.92
C ARG A 17 -6.81 14.04 0.39
N ILE A 18 -6.34 13.11 1.22
CA ILE A 18 -5.65 13.48 2.47
C ILE A 18 -4.29 14.08 2.12
N ALA A 19 -4.12 15.37 2.38
CA ALA A 19 -2.89 16.12 2.18
C ALA A 19 -2.02 16.18 3.43
N GLN A 20 -2.62 16.00 4.62
CA GLN A 20 -1.88 15.92 5.89
C GLN A 20 -2.57 15.01 6.90
N ILE A 21 -1.78 14.24 7.63
CA ILE A 21 -2.18 13.55 8.86
C ILE A 21 -1.41 14.19 10.01
N THR A 22 -2.13 14.59 11.07
CA THR A 22 -1.55 15.02 12.34
C THR A 22 -1.88 13.98 13.40
N TYR A 23 -0.85 13.38 13.99
CA TYR A 23 -0.97 12.28 14.95
C TYR A 23 -1.21 12.78 16.39
N PRO A 24 -1.61 11.91 17.33
CA PRO A 24 -1.79 12.28 18.74
C PRO A 24 -0.57 12.92 19.40
N ASN A 25 0.63 12.54 18.97
CA ASN A 25 1.90 13.11 19.45
C ASN A 25 2.26 14.44 18.77
N GLN A 26 1.35 15.01 17.97
CA GLN A 26 1.51 16.23 17.17
C GLN A 26 2.53 16.16 16.03
N SER A 27 3.14 15.00 15.76
CA SER A 27 3.91 14.83 14.53
C SER A 27 2.97 14.89 13.33
N THR A 28 3.53 15.19 12.16
CA THR A 28 2.75 15.33 10.93
C THR A 28 3.41 14.59 9.78
N ASN A 29 2.56 13.97 8.97
CA ASN A 29 2.91 13.48 7.66
C ASN A 29 2.15 14.33 6.63
N THR A 30 2.85 14.93 5.66
CA THR A 30 2.23 15.68 4.55
C THR A 30 2.46 14.97 3.23
N PHE A 31 1.52 15.13 2.30
CA PHE A 31 1.51 14.39 1.04
C PHE A 31 1.27 15.33 -0.14
N ALA A 32 1.92 15.03 -1.26
CA ALA A 32 1.67 15.68 -2.53
C ALA A 32 1.28 14.64 -3.58
N TYR A 33 0.41 15.05 -4.49
CA TYR A 33 -0.17 14.21 -5.55
C TYR A 33 0.07 14.85 -6.92
N ASN A 34 0.12 14.04 -7.97
CA ASN A 34 0.08 14.54 -9.35
C ASN A 34 -1.36 14.75 -9.82
N GLY A 35 -1.55 15.23 -11.05
CA GLY A 35 -2.88 15.44 -11.65
C GLY A 35 -3.66 14.16 -11.99
N LEU A 36 -3.14 12.98 -11.64
CA LEU A 36 -3.82 11.69 -11.74
C LEU A 36 -4.11 11.10 -10.35
N ASP A 37 -4.07 11.93 -9.31
CA ASP A 37 -4.27 11.58 -7.90
C ASP A 37 -3.24 10.60 -7.31
N THR A 38 -2.14 10.36 -8.02
CA THR A 38 -1.07 9.50 -7.55
C THR A 38 -0.17 10.25 -6.58
N ARG A 39 0.05 9.68 -5.38
CA ARG A 39 1.00 10.23 -4.40
C ARG A 39 2.42 10.25 -4.98
N VAL A 40 3.00 11.45 -5.08
CA VAL A 40 4.36 11.72 -5.59
C VAL A 40 5.36 12.09 -4.50
N SER A 41 4.89 12.57 -3.34
CA SER A 41 5.77 12.82 -2.20
C SER A 41 5.09 12.60 -0.86
N LYS A 42 5.90 12.23 0.14
CA LYS A 42 5.56 12.22 1.57
C LYS A 42 6.65 12.98 2.31
N VAL A 43 6.29 13.89 3.21
CA VAL A 43 7.21 14.47 4.19
C VAL A 43 6.78 14.00 5.57
N ASP A 44 7.70 13.44 6.33
CA ASP A 44 7.51 13.04 7.72
C ASP A 44 8.69 13.48 8.59
N SER A 45 8.71 13.07 9.87
CA SER A 45 9.81 13.40 10.79
C SER A 45 11.17 12.85 10.37
N THR A 46 11.22 11.89 9.43
CA THR A 46 12.47 11.32 8.88
C THR A 46 12.95 12.05 7.62
N GLY A 47 12.15 12.96 7.07
CA GLY A 47 12.47 13.79 5.92
C GLY A 47 11.49 13.62 4.76
N THR A 48 11.94 14.04 3.57
CA THR A 48 11.15 13.98 2.35
C THR A 48 11.41 12.68 1.59
N ARG A 49 10.34 11.97 1.23
CA ARG A 49 10.32 10.88 0.25
C ARG A 49 9.70 11.37 -1.05
N THR A 50 10.32 11.03 -2.17
CA THR A 50 9.83 11.33 -3.52
C THR A 50 9.68 10.04 -4.29
N TYR A 51 8.46 9.77 -4.75
CA TYR A 51 8.12 8.51 -5.39
C TYR A 51 8.35 8.58 -6.91
N LEU A 52 9.30 7.79 -7.40
CA LEU A 52 9.41 7.48 -8.82
C LEU A 52 8.71 6.15 -9.09
N ARG A 53 7.87 6.11 -10.11
CA ARG A 53 7.09 4.94 -10.51
C ARG A 53 7.42 4.55 -11.95
N ASP A 54 7.12 3.31 -12.29
CA ASP A 54 7.09 2.84 -13.68
C ASP A 54 5.81 3.30 -14.38
N GLY A 55 5.64 4.63 -14.49
CA GLY A 55 4.42 5.28 -14.95
C GLY A 55 3.98 6.43 -14.04
N ALA A 56 2.73 6.85 -14.18
CA ALA A 56 2.17 8.03 -13.50
C ALA A 56 0.86 7.75 -12.74
N TYR A 57 0.27 6.57 -12.94
CA TYR A 57 -1.01 6.17 -12.38
C TYR A 57 -0.86 5.52 -11.00
N VAL A 58 -1.96 5.45 -10.24
CA VAL A 58 -1.93 4.98 -8.84
C VAL A 58 -1.48 3.53 -8.70
N THR A 59 -1.78 2.71 -9.70
CA THR A 59 -1.39 1.29 -9.77
C THR A 59 0.02 1.08 -10.28
N ASP A 60 0.65 2.12 -10.84
CA ASP A 60 1.98 1.99 -11.40
C ASP A 60 2.99 1.79 -10.25
N PRO A 61 3.83 0.75 -10.35
CA PRO A 61 4.62 0.32 -9.22
C PRO A 61 5.69 1.36 -8.86
N VAL A 62 5.91 1.54 -7.56
CA VAL A 62 6.98 2.41 -7.05
C VAL A 62 8.32 1.74 -7.26
N LEU A 63 9.26 2.43 -7.91
CA LEU A 63 10.63 1.99 -8.15
C LEU A 63 11.61 2.56 -7.11
N THR A 64 11.33 3.75 -6.59
CA THR A 64 12.09 4.34 -5.48
C THR A 64 11.26 5.39 -4.75
N ASP A 65 11.52 5.56 -3.45
CA ASP A 65 10.98 6.65 -2.62
C ASP A 65 12.04 7.70 -2.24
N GLY A 66 13.23 7.60 -2.85
CA GLY A 66 14.41 8.42 -2.54
C GLY A 66 15.27 7.85 -1.41
N ALA A 67 14.71 7.02 -0.52
CA ALA A 67 15.42 6.37 0.58
C ALA A 67 15.67 4.87 0.33
N ALA A 68 14.82 4.20 -0.44
CA ALA A 68 14.96 2.83 -0.89
C ALA A 68 14.61 2.68 -2.37
N THR A 69 15.27 1.71 -3.01
CA THR A 69 14.92 1.23 -4.35
C THR A 69 14.14 -0.07 -4.23
N TYR A 70 13.11 -0.24 -5.05
CA TYR A 70 12.20 -1.36 -5.00
C TYR A 70 12.27 -2.17 -6.29
N THR A 71 12.31 -3.50 -6.16
CA THR A 71 11.85 -4.40 -7.21
C THR A 71 10.41 -4.78 -6.83
N PRO A 72 9.39 -4.22 -7.48
CA PRO A 72 8.00 -4.29 -7.04
C PRO A 72 7.55 -5.73 -6.75
N GLY A 73 6.98 -5.96 -5.57
CA GLY A 73 6.53 -7.28 -5.11
C GLY A 73 7.62 -8.30 -4.79
N ILE A 74 8.91 -7.98 -5.00
CA ILE A 74 10.02 -8.93 -4.88
C ILE A 74 11.02 -8.50 -3.80
N SER A 75 11.52 -7.28 -3.84
CA SER A 75 12.55 -6.83 -2.89
C SER A 75 12.58 -5.32 -2.68
N GLU A 76 13.18 -4.91 -1.58
CA GLU A 76 13.60 -3.54 -1.32
C GLU A 76 15.08 -3.49 -0.96
N ARG A 77 15.74 -2.40 -1.35
CA ARG A 77 17.11 -2.10 -0.93
C ARG A 77 17.17 -0.71 -0.30
N ARG A 78 17.50 -0.66 0.98
CA ARG A 78 17.60 0.56 1.79
C ARG A 78 18.99 0.61 2.43
N SER A 79 19.69 1.74 2.27
CA SER A 79 21.04 1.93 2.84
C SER A 79 22.02 0.79 2.54
N GLY A 80 21.95 0.21 1.34
CA GLY A 80 22.81 -0.89 0.90
C GLY A 80 22.34 -2.29 1.32
N ILE A 81 21.35 -2.40 2.21
CA ILE A 81 20.81 -3.68 2.70
C ILE A 81 19.61 -4.07 1.85
N THR A 82 19.60 -5.30 1.33
CA THR A 82 18.49 -5.85 0.54
C THR A 82 17.64 -6.77 1.39
N LYS A 83 16.32 -6.63 1.28
CA LYS A 83 15.30 -7.48 1.88
C LYS A 83 14.39 -8.01 0.80
N PHE A 84 13.95 -9.25 0.94
CA PHE A 84 13.05 -9.91 -0.01
C PHE A 84 11.67 -10.07 0.59
N TYR A 85 10.66 -9.69 -0.18
CA TYR A 85 9.25 -9.84 0.17
C TYR A 85 8.79 -11.27 -0.07
N HIS A 86 8.01 -11.81 0.87
CA HIS A 86 7.28 -13.06 0.70
C HIS A 86 5.78 -12.77 0.81
N PRO A 87 5.14 -12.44 -0.32
CA PRO A 87 3.72 -12.12 -0.34
C PRO A 87 2.84 -13.38 -0.33
N ASP A 88 1.66 -13.27 0.26
CA ASP A 88 0.58 -14.24 0.11
C ASP A 88 -0.09 -14.14 -1.28
N ARG A 89 -1.17 -14.91 -1.49
CA ARG A 89 -1.96 -14.87 -2.75
C ARG A 89 -2.56 -13.49 -3.05
N LEU A 90 -2.88 -12.69 -2.03
CA LEU A 90 -3.44 -11.35 -2.20
C LEU A 90 -2.35 -10.30 -2.44
N GLY A 91 -1.07 -10.67 -2.36
CA GLY A 91 0.04 -9.73 -2.47
C GLY A 91 0.42 -9.10 -1.13
N THR A 92 -0.10 -9.61 -0.01
CA THR A 92 0.23 -9.15 1.35
C THR A 92 1.57 -9.70 1.78
N THR A 93 2.52 -8.83 2.11
CA THR A 93 3.81 -9.22 2.66
C THR A 93 3.65 -9.84 4.05
N GLU A 94 3.79 -11.16 4.17
CA GLU A 94 3.76 -11.84 5.46
C GLU A 94 5.15 -11.94 6.11
N ARG A 95 6.21 -11.84 5.31
CA ARG A 95 7.58 -12.04 5.78
C ARG A 95 8.61 -11.29 4.95
N LEU A 96 9.69 -10.88 5.61
CA LEU A 96 10.91 -10.40 4.98
C LEU A 96 12.08 -11.34 5.27
N THR A 97 12.93 -11.57 4.27
CA THR A 97 14.21 -12.26 4.47
C THR A 97 15.40 -11.40 4.05
N ASP A 98 16.55 -11.62 4.68
CA ASP A 98 17.82 -11.04 4.25
C ASP A 98 18.48 -11.83 3.11
N THR A 99 19.64 -11.39 2.65
CA THR A 99 20.43 -12.05 1.60
C THR A 99 20.97 -13.42 2.00
N SER A 100 20.98 -13.74 3.29
CA SER A 100 21.34 -15.05 3.84
C SER A 100 20.10 -15.95 4.02
N GLN A 101 18.94 -15.52 3.53
CA GLN A 101 17.65 -16.21 3.62
C GLN A 101 17.11 -16.33 5.06
N ASN A 102 17.67 -15.58 6.01
CA ASN A 102 17.12 -15.54 7.36
C ASN A 102 15.87 -14.66 7.37
N THR A 103 14.83 -15.12 8.09
CA THR A 103 13.64 -14.32 8.34
C THR A 103 14.00 -13.17 9.28
N THR A 104 13.80 -11.92 8.84
CA THR A 104 14.08 -10.74 9.68
C THR A 104 12.82 -10.09 10.22
N ASP A 105 11.70 -10.23 9.52
CA ASP A 105 10.44 -9.62 9.90
C ASP A 105 9.29 -10.56 9.55
N THR A 106 8.24 -10.54 10.35
CA THR A 106 6.96 -11.21 10.07
C THR A 106 5.81 -10.25 10.29
N ARG A 107 4.73 -10.41 9.53
CA ARG A 107 3.52 -9.61 9.66
C ARG A 107 2.30 -10.50 9.44
N GLN A 108 1.31 -10.35 10.31
CA GLN A 108 0.03 -11.06 10.22
C GLN A 108 -1.08 -10.03 10.24
N TYR A 109 -1.96 -10.15 9.25
CA TYR A 109 -3.11 -9.25 9.09
C TYR A 109 -4.40 -10.03 9.27
N ASP A 110 -5.44 -9.37 9.76
CA ASP A 110 -6.79 -9.92 9.64
C ASP A 110 -7.30 -9.81 8.20
N ALA A 111 -8.54 -10.28 7.98
CA ALA A 111 -9.16 -10.25 6.66
C ALA A 111 -9.26 -8.82 6.06
N PHE A 112 -9.37 -7.79 6.90
CA PHE A 112 -9.52 -6.39 6.49
C PHE A 112 -8.19 -5.63 6.45
N GLY A 113 -7.06 -6.32 6.64
CA GLY A 113 -5.75 -5.70 6.61
C GLY A 113 -5.35 -5.01 7.91
N LEU A 114 -6.01 -5.30 9.03
CA LEU A 114 -5.57 -4.84 10.34
C LEU A 114 -4.37 -5.70 10.79
N LEU A 115 -3.24 -5.06 11.13
CA LEU A 115 -2.07 -5.77 11.61
C LEU A 115 -2.35 -6.33 13.02
N THR A 116 -2.39 -7.65 13.14
CA THR A 116 -2.72 -8.35 14.40
C THR A 116 -1.47 -8.83 15.14
N ASN A 117 -0.38 -9.05 14.42
CA ASN A 117 0.90 -9.46 14.99
C ASN A 117 2.04 -9.11 14.04
N SER A 118 3.20 -8.77 14.59
CA SER A 118 4.41 -8.55 13.80
C SER A 118 5.68 -8.78 14.62
N SER A 119 6.78 -9.03 13.91
CA SER A 119 8.12 -9.05 14.46
C SER A 119 9.09 -8.36 13.51
N GLY A 120 10.24 -7.95 14.03
CA GLY A 120 11.20 -7.12 13.30
C GLY A 120 10.84 -5.64 13.35
N SER A 121 11.70 -4.81 12.76
CA SER A 121 11.57 -3.34 12.77
C SER A 121 11.93 -2.72 11.44
N THR A 122 12.05 -3.52 10.38
CA THR A 122 12.39 -3.03 9.05
C THR A 122 11.28 -2.10 8.56
N PRO A 123 11.58 -0.83 8.25
CA PRO A 123 10.62 0.10 7.70
C PRO A 123 10.36 -0.26 6.23
N THR A 124 9.28 -1.01 6.01
CA THR A 124 8.71 -1.25 4.68
C THR A 124 7.30 -0.66 4.58
N PRO A 125 7.03 0.16 3.54
CA PRO A 125 5.70 0.72 3.32
C PRO A 125 4.73 -0.29 2.68
N PHE A 126 5.22 -1.41 2.13
CA PHE A 126 4.44 -2.36 1.34
C PHE A 126 4.09 -3.62 2.16
N GLY A 127 3.06 -3.50 3.00
CA GLY A 127 2.54 -4.56 3.86
C GLY A 127 1.33 -5.27 3.26
N PHE A 128 0.14 -5.01 3.80
CA PHE A 128 -1.13 -5.56 3.32
C PHE A 128 -1.36 -5.23 1.84
N ALA A 129 -1.58 -6.26 1.01
CA ALA A 129 -1.67 -6.16 -0.45
C ALA A 129 -0.59 -5.26 -1.09
N GLY A 130 0.61 -5.20 -0.48
CA GLY A 130 1.72 -4.35 -0.89
C GLY A 130 2.21 -4.60 -2.32
N ALA A 131 2.04 -5.82 -2.85
CA ALA A 131 2.35 -6.13 -4.26
C ALA A 131 1.47 -5.34 -5.25
N TRP A 132 0.32 -4.82 -4.82
CA TRP A 132 -0.56 -3.95 -5.61
C TRP A 132 -0.27 -2.45 -5.41
N GLY A 133 0.80 -2.11 -4.68
CA GLY A 133 1.21 -0.72 -4.44
C GLY A 133 0.55 -0.06 -3.23
N TYR A 134 -0.17 -0.84 -2.41
CA TYR A 134 -0.75 -0.38 -1.15
C TYR A 134 0.35 0.09 -0.21
N GLN A 135 0.18 1.30 0.34
CA GLN A 135 1.17 1.91 1.21
C GLN A 135 0.63 2.12 2.62
N GLU A 136 1.33 1.57 3.60
CA GLU A 136 0.96 1.69 5.01
C GLU A 136 1.53 2.96 5.63
N ASP A 137 0.74 3.57 6.49
CA ASP A 137 1.19 4.60 7.41
C ASP A 137 1.31 3.98 8.82
N PRO A 138 2.53 3.65 9.30
CA PRO A 138 2.71 2.89 10.54
C PRO A 138 2.27 3.66 11.79
N ASP A 139 2.25 4.99 11.72
CA ASP A 139 1.91 5.86 12.85
C ASP A 139 0.39 5.92 13.11
N SER A 140 -0.44 5.79 12.06
CA SER A 140 -1.91 5.77 12.18
C SER A 140 -2.54 4.39 11.96
N GLY A 141 -1.83 3.46 11.33
CA GLY A 141 -2.38 2.18 10.87
C GLY A 141 -3.20 2.29 9.56
N LEU A 142 -3.42 3.50 9.06
CA LEU A 142 -4.12 3.76 7.80
C LEU A 142 -3.33 3.25 6.61
N LYS A 143 -4.03 2.97 5.52
CA LYS A 143 -3.45 2.46 4.28
C LYS A 143 -3.89 3.32 3.10
N LEU A 144 -2.96 3.75 2.26
CA LEU A 144 -3.27 4.36 0.98
C LEU A 144 -3.47 3.25 -0.05
N LEU A 145 -4.71 3.07 -0.51
CA LEU A 145 -5.09 2.12 -1.55
C LEU A 145 -5.39 2.92 -2.82
N GLY A 146 -4.43 2.95 -3.74
CA GLY A 146 -4.51 3.74 -4.96
C GLY A 146 -4.90 5.20 -4.70
N HIS A 147 -6.16 5.54 -4.98
CA HIS A 147 -6.74 6.87 -4.82
C HIS A 147 -7.17 7.24 -3.40
N ARG A 148 -7.45 6.28 -2.51
CA ARG A 148 -8.13 6.55 -1.23
C ARG A 148 -7.39 5.99 -0.02
N TYR A 149 -7.46 6.75 1.07
CA TYR A 149 -7.07 6.22 2.38
C TYR A 149 -8.17 5.32 2.93
N TYR A 150 -7.73 4.20 3.48
CA TYR A 150 -8.51 3.13 4.05
C TYR A 150 -8.13 2.91 5.50
N ASP A 151 -9.13 2.76 6.35
CA ASP A 151 -8.99 2.41 7.75
C ASP A 151 -9.32 0.92 7.94
N PRO A 152 -8.31 0.07 8.18
CA PRO A 152 -8.52 -1.36 8.40
C PRO A 152 -9.25 -1.66 9.71
N SER A 153 -9.22 -0.76 10.70
CA SER A 153 -9.89 -1.01 12.00
C SER A 153 -11.41 -0.95 11.89
N THR A 154 -11.91 -0.16 10.93
CA THR A 154 -13.34 -0.06 10.61
C THR A 154 -13.71 -0.79 9.32
N GLY A 155 -12.73 -1.24 8.53
CA GLY A 155 -12.93 -1.92 7.26
C GLY A 155 -13.46 -1.00 6.15
N ARG A 156 -13.16 0.30 6.20
CA ARG A 156 -13.81 1.32 5.35
C ARG A 156 -12.84 2.36 4.80
N PHE A 157 -13.19 2.94 3.65
CA PHE A 157 -12.51 4.12 3.14
C PHE A 157 -12.85 5.37 3.96
N LEU A 158 -11.88 6.31 4.02
CA LEU A 158 -12.01 7.60 4.69
C LEU A 158 -12.49 8.73 3.77
N ALA A 159 -12.68 8.43 2.50
CA ALA A 159 -13.23 9.33 1.50
C ALA A 159 -14.30 8.58 0.69
N ARG A 160 -15.30 9.33 0.21
CA ARG A 160 -16.31 8.83 -0.72
C ARG A 160 -15.64 8.39 -2.02
N ASP A 161 -16.12 7.32 -2.61
CA ASP A 161 -15.73 6.88 -3.95
C ASP A 161 -16.03 7.95 -5.01
N SER A 162 -15.02 8.42 -5.72
CA SER A 162 -15.17 9.39 -6.81
C SER A 162 -15.77 8.79 -8.07
N ALA A 163 -15.68 7.46 -8.25
CA ALA A 163 -16.37 6.75 -9.31
C ALA A 163 -17.85 6.47 -8.99
N GLU A 164 -18.25 6.69 -7.73
CA GLU A 164 -19.60 6.42 -7.21
C GLU A 164 -20.09 4.99 -7.49
N ASP A 165 -19.17 4.02 -7.55
CA ASP A 165 -19.48 2.63 -7.85
C ASP A 165 -20.27 1.97 -6.70
N GLY A 166 -21.25 1.15 -7.07
CA GLY A 166 -22.12 0.40 -6.17
C GLY A 166 -23.02 1.22 -5.23
N ARG A 167 -23.38 0.63 -4.07
CA ARG A 167 -24.39 1.21 -3.15
C ARG A 167 -23.77 1.87 -1.93
N ASN A 168 -22.53 1.54 -1.61
CA ASN A 168 -21.84 2.08 -0.44
C ASN A 168 -20.43 2.50 -0.82
N TRP A 169 -20.28 3.78 -1.12
CA TRP A 169 -19.06 4.45 -1.56
C TRP A 169 -17.92 4.51 -0.54
N TYR A 170 -18.05 3.83 0.58
CA TYR A 170 -17.02 3.68 1.61
C TYR A 170 -16.66 2.21 1.86
N SER A 171 -17.32 1.27 1.19
CA SER A 171 -17.06 -0.15 1.36
C SER A 171 -15.76 -0.56 0.70
N TYR A 172 -15.10 -1.57 1.29
CA TYR A 172 -13.97 -2.25 0.67
C TYR A 172 -14.46 -3.62 0.15
N PHE A 173 -14.51 -3.78 -1.18
CA PHE A 173 -14.96 -4.98 -1.89
C PHE A 173 -16.27 -5.62 -1.42
N GLU A 174 -17.35 -4.86 -1.26
CA GLU A 174 -18.62 -5.42 -0.77
C GLU A 174 -18.46 -6.21 0.56
N ASN A 175 -17.41 -5.93 1.34
CA ASN A 175 -16.98 -6.66 2.54
C ASN A 175 -16.47 -8.09 2.29
N ASN A 176 -15.84 -8.36 1.15
CA ASN A 176 -15.18 -9.63 0.83
C ASN A 176 -13.66 -9.49 0.52
N PRO A 177 -12.86 -9.04 1.50
CA PRO A 177 -11.45 -8.71 1.29
C PRO A 177 -10.51 -9.93 1.15
N LEU A 178 -11.01 -11.15 1.42
CA LEU A 178 -10.20 -12.37 1.30
C LEU A 178 -10.04 -12.85 -0.15
N LYS A 179 -10.89 -12.38 -1.05
CA LYS A 179 -10.93 -12.85 -2.44
C LYS A 179 -10.21 -11.91 -3.41
N TRP A 180 -10.19 -10.60 -3.12
CA TRP A 180 -9.80 -9.55 -4.06
C TRP A 180 -8.98 -8.44 -3.38
N ALA A 181 -8.09 -7.82 -4.14
CA ALA A 181 -7.39 -6.58 -3.81
C ALA A 181 -7.81 -5.50 -4.84
N ASP A 182 -7.97 -4.23 -4.41
CA ASP A 182 -8.57 -3.09 -5.15
C ASP A 182 -7.42 -2.16 -5.46
N PRO A 183 -6.65 -2.41 -6.53
CA PRO A 183 -5.37 -1.75 -6.72
C PRO A 183 -5.53 -0.24 -6.95
N GLU A 184 -6.68 0.17 -7.48
CA GLU A 184 -7.04 1.57 -7.75
C GLU A 184 -7.70 2.22 -6.52
N GLY A 185 -8.33 1.44 -5.65
CA GLY A 185 -9.11 1.99 -4.55
C GLY A 185 -10.40 2.64 -5.04
N LEU A 186 -10.99 2.19 -6.14
CA LEU A 186 -12.20 2.77 -6.76
C LEU A 186 -13.24 1.71 -7.14
N SER A 187 -13.03 0.44 -6.78
CA SER A 187 -13.88 -0.65 -7.24
C SER A 187 -14.65 -1.29 -6.10
N GLU A 188 -15.98 -1.32 -6.20
CA GLU A 188 -16.82 -2.07 -5.25
C GLU A 188 -16.83 -3.58 -5.62
N LYS A 189 -16.63 -3.93 -6.90
CA LYS A 189 -16.78 -5.31 -7.41
C LYS A 189 -15.46 -5.99 -7.80
N GLY A 190 -15.40 -7.30 -7.58
CA GLY A 190 -14.26 -8.17 -7.91
C GLY A 190 -13.86 -8.28 -9.40
N ASP A 191 -14.43 -7.46 -10.29
CA ASP A 191 -14.20 -7.50 -11.73
C ASP A 191 -12.92 -6.73 -12.14
N ALA A 192 -12.40 -5.80 -11.32
CA ALA A 192 -11.17 -5.07 -11.63
C ALA A 192 -9.93 -5.98 -11.60
N ALA A 193 -9.89 -6.94 -10.66
CA ALA A 193 -8.83 -7.96 -10.60
C ALA A 193 -8.91 -8.95 -11.78
N ALA A 194 -10.11 -9.21 -12.33
CA ALA A 194 -10.30 -10.10 -13.47
C ALA A 194 -9.76 -9.52 -14.79
N ARG A 195 -9.77 -8.19 -14.95
CA ARG A 195 -9.30 -7.56 -16.19
C ARG A 195 -7.78 -7.66 -16.40
N ARG A 196 -6.99 -7.71 -15.32
CA ARG A 196 -5.52 -7.83 -15.43
C ARG A 196 -4.99 -9.27 -15.30
N ALA A 197 -5.75 -10.20 -14.72
CA ALA A 197 -5.37 -11.61 -14.72
C ALA A 197 -5.36 -12.21 -16.14
N ASP A 198 -6.20 -11.71 -17.04
CA ASP A 198 -6.28 -12.15 -18.43
C ASP A 198 -5.27 -11.44 -19.35
N GLU A 199 -5.03 -10.13 -19.15
CA GLU A 199 -4.16 -9.34 -20.03
C GLU A 199 -2.66 -9.36 -19.68
N GLY A 200 -2.29 -9.65 -18.42
CA GLY A 200 -0.90 -9.60 -17.95
C GLY A 200 -0.14 -10.93 -17.91
N MET A 201 -0.84 -12.07 -18.01
CA MET A 201 -0.24 -13.40 -17.88
C MET A 201 -0.11 -14.17 -19.22
N SER A 202 -0.56 -13.56 -20.32
CA SER A 202 -0.46 -14.14 -21.67
C SER A 202 0.51 -13.34 -22.53
N LYS A 203 1.82 -13.64 -22.40
CA LYS A 203 2.81 -13.78 -23.49
C LYS A 203 4.23 -13.76 -22.96
N SER A 204 4.69 -14.92 -22.51
CA SER A 204 6.09 -15.34 -22.66
C SER A 204 6.14 -16.86 -22.60
N PRO A 205 6.18 -17.57 -23.75
CA PRO A 205 6.49 -19.00 -23.75
C PRO A 205 7.97 -19.14 -23.36
N ILE A 206 8.24 -19.65 -22.17
CA ILE A 206 9.55 -20.22 -21.83
C ILE A 206 9.63 -21.52 -22.64
N THR A 207 10.24 -21.50 -23.82
CA THR A 207 10.70 -22.74 -24.45
C THR A 207 12.00 -23.16 -23.78
N PRO A 208 12.08 -24.35 -23.14
CA PRO A 208 13.34 -24.86 -22.63
C PRO A 208 14.25 -25.15 -23.82
N ASN A 209 15.40 -24.48 -23.88
CA ASN A 209 16.46 -24.82 -24.81
C ASN A 209 17.12 -26.11 -24.31
N MET A 210 16.61 -27.27 -24.75
CA MET A 210 17.35 -28.53 -24.63
C MET A 210 18.39 -28.55 -25.74
N GLY A 211 19.64 -28.30 -25.37
CA GLY A 211 20.78 -28.55 -26.24
C GLY A 211 21.02 -30.05 -26.37
N GLU A 212 21.27 -30.48 -27.60
CA GLU A 212 22.14 -31.59 -27.97
C GLU A 212 23.14 -31.07 -29.01
#